data_AF-A0A3N4N682-F1
#
_entry.id   AF-A0A3N4N682-F1
#
_cell.length_a   1.000
_cell.length_b   1.000
_cell.length_c   1.000
_cell.angle_alpha   90.00
_cell.angle_beta   90.00
_cell.angle_gamma   90.00
#
_symmetry.space_group_name_H-M   'P 1'
#
loop_
_entity.id
_entity.type
_entity.pdbx_description
1 polymer ?
#
loop_
_entity_poly.entity_id
_entity_poly.type
_entity_poly.pdbx_seq_one_letter_code
_entity_poly.pdbx_strand_id
1 'polypeptide(L)'
;METAQVYVTGSGDPHTRLGFARVLIEQGSRKTPFIFNYEDTTYKRSQIQGMIDAVLQLDCPHHVVFISASPLALEKAEIGEGPNRDLIYELYRVLSAKGCTHVFDFRVGKGKEINKLLSAHNV
;
A
#
# COMPACT_ATOMS: atom_id res chain seq x y z
N MET A 1 9.63 17.97 6.05
CA MET A 1 8.73 16.80 5.87
C MET A 1 9.63 15.61 5.59
N GLU A 2 9.58 14.59 6.44
CA GLU A 2 10.41 13.39 6.29
C GLU A 2 9.78 12.41 5.30
N THR A 3 10.60 11.53 4.73
CA THR A 3 10.12 10.51 3.79
C THR A 3 9.82 9.21 4.51
N ALA A 4 8.64 8.65 4.25
CA ALA A 4 8.27 7.30 4.66
C ALA A 4 8.16 6.41 3.41
N GLN A 5 9.01 5.39 3.29
CA GLN A 5 8.91 4.41 2.22
C GLN A 5 7.99 3.27 2.67
N VAL A 6 6.95 3.00 1.90
CA VAL A 6 5.95 1.96 2.19
C VAL A 6 6.06 0.87 1.15
N TYR A 7 6.74 -0.21 1.50
CA TYR A 7 6.79 -1.41 0.67
C TYR A 7 5.54 -2.24 0.91
N VAL A 8 4.80 -2.57 -0.15
CA VAL A 8 3.51 -3.26 0.00
C VAL A 8 3.30 -4.34 -1.05
N THR A 9 2.82 -5.50 -0.58
CA THR A 9 2.24 -6.55 -1.41
C THR A 9 0.85 -6.92 -0.90
N GLY A 10 -0.07 -7.18 -1.83
CA GLY A 10 -1.39 -7.71 -1.53
C GLY A 10 -1.47 -9.21 -1.79
N SER A 11 -2.43 -9.85 -1.16
CA SER A 11 -2.87 -11.23 -1.42
C SER A 11 -4.39 -11.28 -1.34
N GLY A 12 -5.01 -12.16 -2.10
CA GLY A 12 -6.44 -12.39 -2.02
C GLY A 12 -6.80 -13.71 -2.67
N ASP A 13 -7.55 -14.53 -1.94
CA ASP A 13 -8.11 -15.78 -2.42
C ASP A 13 -9.45 -15.47 -3.13
N PRO A 14 -9.57 -15.79 -4.44
CA PRO A 14 -10.80 -15.49 -5.19
C PRO A 14 -12.01 -16.32 -4.75
N HIS A 15 -11.83 -17.46 -4.08
CA HIS A 15 -12.91 -18.34 -3.64
C HIS A 15 -13.45 -17.95 -2.27
N THR A 16 -12.55 -17.74 -1.30
CA THR A 16 -12.96 -17.37 0.07
C THR A 16 -13.16 -15.87 0.24
N ARG A 17 -12.64 -15.06 -0.70
CA ARG A 17 -12.61 -13.60 -0.63
C ARG A 17 -11.81 -13.06 0.57
N LEU A 18 -11.03 -13.91 1.22
CA LEU A 18 -10.09 -13.52 2.27
C LEU A 18 -8.78 -13.07 1.63
N GLY A 19 -8.13 -12.08 2.23
CA GLY A 19 -6.84 -11.60 1.77
C GLY A 19 -6.08 -10.85 2.84
N PHE A 20 -4.86 -10.46 2.51
CA PHE A 20 -4.02 -9.71 3.42
C PHE A 20 -3.08 -8.78 2.64
N ALA A 21 -2.53 -7.78 3.33
CA ALA A 21 -1.40 -7.01 2.86
C ALA A 21 -0.20 -7.21 3.78
N ARG A 22 0.97 -7.37 3.18
CA ARG A 22 2.26 -7.32 3.88
C ARG A 22 2.87 -5.97 3.61
N VAL A 23 3.20 -5.26 4.67
CA VAL A 23 3.67 -3.88 4.63
C VAL A 23 4.95 -3.75 5.43
N LEU A 24 5.92 -3.00 4.90
CA LEU A 24 7.07 -2.52 5.66
C LEU A 24 7.15 -1.01 5.49
N ILE A 25 7.05 -0.29 6.60
CA ILE A 25 7.23 1.16 6.66
C ILE A 25 8.67 1.44 7.07
N GLU A 26 9.41 2.18 6.23
CA GLU A 26 10.78 2.61 6.50
C GLU A 26 10.82 4.14 6.64
N GLN A 27 11.28 4.60 7.82
CA GLN A 27 11.44 6.00 8.19
C GLN A 27 12.87 6.21 8.69
N GLY A 28 13.73 6.76 7.84
CA GLY A 28 15.18 6.83 8.12
C GLY A 28 15.77 5.43 8.31
N SER A 29 16.32 5.15 9.50
CA SER A 29 16.85 3.82 9.86
C SER A 29 15.80 2.87 10.46
N ARG A 30 14.63 3.38 10.85
CA ARG A 30 13.57 2.58 11.47
C ARG A 30 12.78 1.83 10.39
N LYS A 31 12.59 0.53 10.61
CA LYS A 31 11.77 -0.34 9.77
C LYS A 31 10.69 -0.98 10.64
N THR A 32 9.43 -0.82 10.27
CA THR A 32 8.29 -1.32 11.05
C THR A 32 7.39 -2.18 10.16
N PRO A 33 7.36 -3.51 10.39
CA PRO A 33 6.59 -4.44 9.58
C PRO A 33 5.14 -4.58 10.07
N PHE A 34 4.21 -4.83 9.14
CA PHE A 34 2.79 -5.09 9.42
C PHE A 34 2.23 -6.18 8.49
N ILE A 35 1.27 -6.95 9.02
CA ILE A 35 0.36 -7.77 8.22
C ILE A 35 -1.07 -7.35 8.56
N PHE A 36 -1.80 -6.89 7.56
CA PHE A 36 -3.21 -6.52 7.69
C PHE A 36 -4.06 -7.56 6.99
N ASN A 37 -5.12 -8.05 7.65
CA ASN A 37 -6.02 -9.06 7.11
C ASN A 37 -7.36 -8.42 6.75
N TYR A 38 -7.96 -8.88 5.66
CA TYR A 38 -9.20 -8.33 5.13
C TYR A 38 -10.16 -9.44 4.71
N GLU A 39 -11.44 -9.16 4.90
CA GLU A 39 -12.55 -9.91 4.34
C GLU A 39 -13.10 -9.20 3.11
N ASP A 40 -13.83 -9.93 2.26
CA ASP A 40 -14.36 -9.48 0.97
C ASP A 40 -13.38 -8.65 0.12
N THR A 41 -12.18 -9.18 -0.06
CA THR A 41 -11.11 -8.49 -0.79
C THR A 41 -10.64 -9.29 -2.00
N THR A 42 -9.73 -8.66 -2.75
CA THR A 42 -8.97 -9.29 -3.84
C THR A 42 -7.51 -8.91 -3.69
N TYR A 43 -6.62 -9.57 -4.42
CA TYR A 43 -5.20 -9.21 -4.49
C TYR A 43 -4.93 -7.70 -4.63
N LYS A 44 -5.63 -7.01 -5.55
CA LYS A 44 -5.43 -5.57 -5.76
C LYS A 44 -6.11 -4.71 -4.69
N ARG A 45 -7.27 -5.14 -4.17
CA ARG A 45 -7.95 -4.41 -3.09
C ARG A 45 -7.12 -4.45 -1.81
N SER A 46 -6.63 -5.62 -1.42
CA SER A 46 -5.79 -5.77 -0.23
C SER A 46 -4.50 -4.97 -0.35
N GLN A 47 -3.88 -4.91 -1.53
CA GLN A 47 -2.72 -4.04 -1.80
C GLN A 47 -3.04 -2.57 -1.48
N ILE A 48 -4.16 -2.03 -1.97
CA ILE A 48 -4.55 -0.62 -1.74
C ILE A 48 -4.96 -0.40 -0.28
N GLN A 49 -5.72 -1.32 0.32
CA GLN A 49 -6.07 -1.27 1.75
C GLN A 49 -4.80 -1.26 2.63
N GLY A 50 -3.78 -2.05 2.28
CA GLY A 50 -2.49 -2.03 2.97
C GLY A 50 -1.77 -0.69 2.88
N MET A 51 -1.89 0.02 1.75
CA MET A 51 -1.38 1.39 1.62
C MET A 51 -2.14 2.36 2.54
N ILE A 52 -3.46 2.23 2.63
CA ILE A 52 -4.30 3.06 3.52
C ILE A 52 -3.89 2.84 4.98
N ASP A 53 -3.87 1.57 5.41
CA ASP A 53 -3.55 1.22 6.80
C ASP A 53 -2.11 1.62 7.16
N ALA A 54 -1.17 1.55 6.22
CA ALA A 54 0.19 2.06 6.42
C ALA A 54 0.23 3.56 6.73
N VAL A 55 -0.54 4.37 5.98
CA VAL A 55 -0.64 5.82 6.25
C VAL A 55 -1.30 6.06 7.62
N LEU A 56 -2.28 5.23 8.00
CA LEU A 56 -2.90 5.31 9.33
C LEU A 56 -1.91 5.03 10.48
N GLN A 57 -0.83 4.29 10.25
CA GLN A 57 0.25 4.08 11.24
C GLN A 57 1.24 5.25 11.37
N LEU A 58 1.20 6.26 10.48
CA LEU A 58 2.12 7.40 10.56
C LEU A 58 1.64 8.42 11.62
N ASP A 59 2.52 8.75 12.57
CA ASP A 59 2.21 9.66 13.69
C ASP A 59 2.20 11.15 13.31
N CYS A 60 2.81 11.51 12.19
CA CYS A 60 2.89 12.88 11.70
C CYS A 60 2.89 12.94 10.15
N PRO A 61 2.77 14.13 9.54
CA PRO A 61 2.80 14.26 8.08
C PRO A 61 4.14 13.85 7.45
N HIS A 62 4.09 13.01 6.42
CA HIS A 62 5.26 12.53 5.66
C HIS A 62 5.11 12.74 4.15
N HIS A 63 6.23 12.67 3.45
CA HIS A 63 6.26 12.34 2.03
C HIS A 63 6.25 10.82 1.87
N VAL A 64 5.13 10.25 1.43
CA VAL A 64 4.94 8.80 1.36
C VAL A 64 5.30 8.26 -0.02
N VAL A 65 6.27 7.36 -0.09
CA VAL A 65 6.65 6.67 -1.32
C VAL A 65 6.05 5.26 -1.26
N PHE A 66 4.98 5.02 -2.02
CA PHE A 66 4.40 3.68 -2.12
C PHE A 66 5.16 2.84 -3.12
N ILE A 67 5.82 1.78 -2.65
CA ILE A 67 6.65 0.89 -3.46
C ILE A 67 5.94 -0.45 -3.61
N SER A 68 5.61 -0.82 -4.84
CA SER A 68 4.97 -2.11 -5.13
C SER A 68 5.30 -2.64 -6.52
N ALA A 69 5.20 -3.96 -6.70
CA ALA A 69 5.43 -4.59 -8.00
C ALA A 69 4.18 -4.63 -8.90
N SER A 70 3.01 -4.31 -8.36
CA SER A 70 1.74 -4.34 -9.08
C SER A 70 1.23 -2.91 -9.32
N PRO A 71 1.09 -2.47 -10.58
CA PRO A 71 0.59 -1.15 -10.89
C PRO A 71 -0.91 -1.02 -10.61
N LEU A 72 -1.29 0.17 -10.17
CA LEU A 72 -2.68 0.57 -9.96
C LEU A 72 -3.18 1.40 -11.15
N ALA A 73 -4.48 1.34 -11.44
CA ALA A 73 -5.10 2.12 -12.52
C ALA A 73 -5.40 3.56 -12.06
N LEU A 74 -4.36 4.30 -11.63
CA LEU A 74 -4.50 5.62 -11.00
C LEU A 74 -5.17 6.64 -11.91
N GLU A 75 -4.72 6.74 -13.17
CA GLU A 75 -5.28 7.67 -14.16
C GLU A 75 -6.78 7.48 -14.38
N LYS A 76 -7.25 6.22 -14.38
CA LYS A 76 -8.69 5.93 -14.49
C LYS A 76 -9.43 6.37 -13.24
N ALA A 77 -8.86 6.13 -12.06
CA ALA A 77 -9.47 6.55 -10.80
C ALA A 77 -9.60 8.07 -10.70
N GLU A 78 -8.61 8.83 -11.19
CA GLU A 78 -8.64 10.31 -11.19
C GLU A 78 -9.81 10.89 -11.99
N ILE A 79 -10.15 10.30 -13.14
CA ILE A 79 -11.31 10.71 -13.95
C ILE A 79 -12.63 10.10 -13.47
N GLY A 80 -12.64 9.44 -12.31
CA GLY A 80 -13.85 8.84 -11.75
C GLY A 80 -14.17 7.45 -12.32
N GLU A 81 -13.24 6.75 -12.95
CA GLU A 81 -13.45 5.42 -13.55
C GLU A 81 -12.54 4.34 -12.94
N GLY A 82 -12.63 3.13 -13.46
CA GLY A 82 -11.68 2.05 -13.17
C GLY A 82 -12.00 1.21 -11.92
N PRO A 83 -11.32 0.05 -11.80
CA PRO A 83 -11.52 -0.85 -10.67
C PRO A 83 -10.91 -0.27 -9.39
N ASN A 84 -11.56 -0.53 -8.24
CA ASN A 84 -11.09 -0.13 -6.91
C ASN A 84 -10.96 1.40 -6.71
N ARG A 85 -11.68 2.18 -7.53
CA ARG A 85 -11.76 3.65 -7.43
C ARG A 85 -12.15 4.11 -6.03
N ASP A 86 -13.07 3.39 -5.39
CA ASP A 86 -13.48 3.59 -3.99
C ASP A 86 -12.27 3.61 -3.04
N LEU A 87 -11.38 2.62 -3.14
CA LEU A 87 -10.20 2.51 -2.28
C LEU A 87 -9.10 3.52 -2.66
N ILE A 88 -8.93 3.83 -3.95
CA ILE A 88 -7.94 4.82 -4.38
C ILE A 88 -8.33 6.22 -3.88
N TYR A 89 -9.61 6.58 -3.97
CA TYR A 89 -10.09 7.84 -3.39
C TYR A 89 -9.96 7.85 -1.86
N GLU A 90 -10.24 6.74 -1.19
CA GLU A 90 -10.05 6.63 0.25
C GLU A 90 -8.58 6.82 0.64
N LEU A 91 -7.64 6.24 -0.11
CA LEU A 91 -6.21 6.45 0.09
C LEU A 91 -5.84 7.94 -0.03
N TYR A 92 -6.31 8.63 -1.07
CA TYR A 92 -6.07 10.07 -1.22
C TYR A 92 -6.71 10.90 -0.11
N ARG A 93 -7.93 10.55 0.32
CA ARG A 93 -8.61 11.19 1.44
C ARG A 93 -7.80 11.06 2.73
N VAL A 94 -7.33 9.86 3.04
CA VAL A 94 -6.52 9.59 4.24
C VAL A 94 -5.17 10.30 4.19
N LEU A 95 -4.48 10.30 3.04
CA LEU A 95 -3.24 11.05 2.84
C LEU A 95 -3.46 12.55 3.07
N SER A 96 -4.50 13.13 2.47
CA SER A 96 -4.85 14.54 2.64
C SER A 96 -5.21 14.87 4.09
N ALA A 97 -6.00 14.04 4.76
CA ALA A 97 -6.39 14.24 6.15
C ALA A 97 -5.17 14.20 7.10
N LYS A 98 -4.17 13.38 6.78
CA LYS A 98 -2.89 13.32 7.50
C LYS A 98 -1.87 14.36 7.06
N GLY A 99 -2.21 15.26 6.13
CA GLY A 99 -1.30 16.25 5.57
C GLY A 99 -0.10 15.65 4.83
N CYS A 100 -0.20 14.39 4.40
CA CYS A 100 0.87 13.69 3.71
C CYS A 100 0.88 14.05 2.22
N THR A 101 2.08 14.16 1.65
CA THR A 101 2.25 14.12 0.19
C THR A 101 2.62 12.70 -0.21
N HIS A 102 2.50 12.36 -1.50
CA HIS A 102 2.75 10.99 -1.93
C HIS A 102 3.29 10.88 -3.35
N VAL A 103 3.91 9.74 -3.63
CA VAL A 103 4.26 9.28 -4.97
C VAL A 103 4.17 7.75 -5.02
N PHE A 104 3.88 7.20 -6.20
CA PHE A 104 3.89 5.76 -6.44
C PHE A 104 5.14 5.37 -7.22
N ASP A 105 5.90 4.42 -6.68
CA ASP A 105 7.04 3.77 -7.33
C ASP A 105 6.65 2.31 -7.65
N PHE A 106 6.03 2.14 -8.83
CA PHE A 106 5.65 0.82 -9.31
C PHE A 106 6.82 0.11 -10.00
N ARG A 107 7.47 -0.79 -9.26
CA ARG A 107 8.60 -1.60 -9.74
C ARG A 107 8.10 -2.88 -10.42
N VAL A 108 7.45 -2.71 -11.58
CA VAL A 108 6.87 -3.83 -12.34
C VAL A 108 7.90 -4.93 -12.59
N GLY A 109 7.53 -6.18 -12.30
CA GLY A 109 8.44 -7.33 -12.41
C GLY A 109 9.39 -7.55 -11.22
N LYS A 110 9.46 -6.63 -10.26
CA LYS A 110 10.33 -6.74 -9.06
C LYS A 110 9.65 -7.39 -7.84
N GLY A 111 8.57 -8.15 -8.05
CA GLY A 111 7.82 -8.78 -6.95
C GLY A 111 8.66 -9.70 -6.07
N LYS A 112 9.60 -10.47 -6.66
CA LYS A 112 10.52 -11.34 -5.90
C LYS A 112 11.42 -10.55 -4.95
N GLU A 113 11.92 -9.39 -5.38
CA GLU A 113 12.81 -8.54 -4.57
C GLU A 113 12.05 -7.92 -3.40
N ILE A 114 10.86 -7.38 -3.66
CA ILE A 114 9.99 -6.82 -2.61
C ILE A 114 9.59 -7.90 -1.62
N ASN A 115 9.18 -9.08 -2.08
CA ASN A 115 8.85 -10.20 -1.19
C ASN A 115 10.04 -10.64 -0.34
N LYS A 116 11.25 -10.70 -0.91
CA LYS A 116 12.47 -11.03 -0.15
C LYS A 116 12.73 -10.00 0.95
N LEU A 117 12.55 -8.71 0.67
CA LEU A 117 12.69 -7.63 1.65
C LEU A 117 11.67 -7.78 2.78
N LEU A 118 10.39 -7.98 2.44
CA LEU A 118 9.31 -8.16 3.41
C LEU A 118 9.58 -9.38 4.30
N SER A 119 9.94 -10.52 3.70
CA SER A 119 10.18 -11.76 4.45
C SER A 119 11.39 -11.67 5.38
N ALA A 120 12.41 -10.87 5.05
CA ALA A 120 13.53 -10.58 5.95
C ALA A 120 13.11 -9.83 7.23
N HIS A 121 11.92 -9.23 7.25
CA HIS A 121 11.32 -8.54 8.39
C HIS A 121 10.11 -9.29 8.96
N ASN A 122 10.03 -10.60 8.72
CA ASN A 122 8.96 -11.49 9.17
C ASN A 122 7.56 -11.09 8.69
N VAL A 123 7.47 -10.44 7.52
CA VAL A 123 6.21 -10.15 6.85
C VAL A 123 6.12 -10.72 5.46
#